data_AF-A0A381USK1-F1
#
_entry.id   AF-A0A381USK1-F1
#
_cell.length_a   1.000
_cell.length_b   1.000
_cell.length_c   1.000
_cell.angle_alpha   90.00
_cell.angle_beta   90.00
_cell.angle_gamma   90.00
#
_symmetry.space_group_name_H-M   'P 1'
#
loop_
_entity.id
_entity.type
_entity.pdbx_description
1 polymer ?
#
loop_
_entity_poly.entity_id
_entity_poly.type
_entity_poly.pdbx_seq_one_letter_code
_entity_poly.pdbx_strand_id
1 'polypeptide(L)'
;MFDFGFWEIAIIGIITLIVVGPEKMPALARKAGLYVGKFKKFVSKIQNDINNEIKSEELKEQLTIKDEESLLSQTVEEAKSSIDEIKKEAAKISDPSSVNNNS
;
A
#
# COMPACT_ATOMS: atom_id res chain seq x y z
N MET A 1 8.39 0.39 -10.11
CA MET A 1 9.57 1.27 -9.97
C MET A 1 9.60 1.88 -8.56
N PHE A 2 9.68 1.01 -7.56
CA PHE A 2 9.89 1.36 -6.15
C PHE A 2 10.78 0.26 -5.57
N ASP A 3 12.03 0.23 -6.01
CA ASP A 3 13.07 -0.59 -5.40
C ASP A 3 13.51 0.08 -4.09
N PHE A 4 12.62 0.26 -3.12
CA PHE A 4 13.00 0.69 -1.78
C PHE A 4 13.62 -0.49 -1.03
N GLY A 5 14.88 -0.75 -1.34
CA GLY A 5 15.69 -1.75 -0.68
C GLY A 5 16.35 -1.22 0.58
N PHE A 6 17.09 -2.11 1.24
CA PHE A 6 17.96 -1.74 2.36
C PHE A 6 18.95 -0.63 1.99
N TRP A 7 19.37 -0.60 0.72
CA TRP A 7 20.35 0.36 0.20
C TRP A 7 19.83 1.79 0.17
N GLU A 8 18.59 1.99 -0.28
CA GLU A 8 17.93 3.30 -0.31
C GLU A 8 17.78 3.86 1.12
N ILE A 9 17.36 3.03 2.08
CA ILE A 9 17.25 3.44 3.48
C ILE A 9 18.63 3.82 4.04
N ALA A 10 19.68 3.07 3.71
CA ALA A 10 21.05 3.38 4.15
C ALA A 10 21.53 4.73 3.60
N ILE A 11 21.31 5.01 2.30
CA ILE A 11 21.65 6.28 1.66
C ILE A 11 20.90 7.45 2.32
N ILE A 12 19.59 7.32 2.51
CA ILE A 12 18.78 8.34 3.18
C ILE A 12 19.29 8.57 4.61
N GLY A 13 19.64 7.49 5.32
CA GLY A 13 20.26 7.55 6.65
C GLY A 13 21.55 8.38 6.65
N ILE A 14 22.45 8.13 5.71
CA ILE A 14 23.72 8.86 5.57
C ILE A 14 23.46 10.35 5.30
N ILE A 15 22.59 10.68 4.33
CA ILE A 15 22.25 12.08 4.01
C ILE A 15 21.66 12.77 5.24
N THR A 16 20.75 12.11 5.95
CA THR A 16 20.10 12.66 7.14
C THR A 16 21.12 12.90 8.27
N LEU A 17 22.08 11.98 8.45
CA LEU A 17 23.18 12.16 9.42
C LEU A 17 24.08 13.35 9.06
N ILE A 18 24.31 13.63 7.78
CA ILE A 18 25.10 14.80 7.35
C ILE A 18 24.34 16.10 7.61
N VAL A 19 23.06 16.16 7.25
CA VAL A 19 22.23 17.38 7.36
C VAL A 19 21.93 17.74 8.81
N VAL A 20 21.52 16.73 9.59
CA VAL A 20 21.07 16.93 10.99
C VAL A 20 22.23 16.79 11.97
N GLY A 21 23.22 15.97 11.64
CA GLY A 21 24.32 15.57 12.51
C GLY A 21 24.05 14.22 13.21
N PRO A 22 25.07 13.34 13.33
CA PRO A 22 24.92 12.03 13.95
C PRO A 22 24.60 12.08 15.44
N GLU A 23 24.95 13.16 16.13
CA GLU A 23 24.67 13.32 17.55
C GLU A 23 23.21 13.73 17.83
N LYS A 24 22.57 14.45 16.89
CA LYS A 24 21.23 15.03 17.07
C LYS A 24 20.12 14.12 16.55
N MET A 25 20.41 13.32 15.51
CA MET A 25 19.49 12.34 14.92
C MET A 25 18.90 11.36 15.96
N PRO A 26 19.70 10.70 16.84
CA PRO A 26 19.18 9.81 17.86
C PRO A 26 18.26 10.52 18.86
N ALA A 27 18.56 11.77 19.20
CA ALA A 27 17.73 12.55 20.11
C ALA A 27 16.37 12.89 19.49
N LEU A 28 16.33 13.24 18.20
CA LEU A 28 15.09 13.48 17.46
C LEU A 28 14.26 12.20 17.29
N ALA A 29 14.88 11.09 16.91
CA ALA A 29 14.22 9.79 16.80
C ALA A 29 13.62 9.34 18.15
N ARG A 30 14.35 9.53 19.26
CA ARG A 30 13.83 9.26 20.61
C ARG A 30 12.61 10.12 20.94
N LYS A 31 12.66 11.42 20.67
CA LYS A 31 11.52 12.32 20.90
C LYS A 31 10.31 11.92 20.07
N ALA A 32 10.50 11.72 18.76
CA ALA A 32 9.44 11.26 17.86
C ALA A 32 8.86 9.91 18.31
N GLY A 33 9.72 8.95 18.65
CA GLY A 33 9.32 7.64 19.16
C GLY A 33 8.50 7.70 20.45
N LEU A 34 8.82 8.63 21.37
CA LEU A 34 8.00 8.87 22.56
C LEU A 34 6.59 9.37 22.21
N TYR A 35 6.46 10.29 21.23
CA TYR A 35 5.15 10.77 20.79
C TYR A 35 4.36 9.68 20.07
N VAL A 36 4.99 8.93 19.18
CA VAL A 36 4.37 7.78 18.50
C VAL A 36 3.93 6.73 19.52
N GLY A 37 4.76 6.44 20.53
CA GLY A 37 4.42 5.50 21.59
C GLY A 37 3.23 5.96 22.44
N LYS A 38 3.16 7.24 22.77
CA LYS A 38 2.00 7.84 23.46
C LYS A 38 0.74 7.77 22.61
N PHE A 39 0.84 8.09 21.32
CA PHE A 39 -0.29 8.00 20.39
C PHE A 39 -0.77 6.54 20.24
N LYS A 40 0.15 5.60 20.04
CA LYS A 40 -0.16 4.16 20.00
C LYS A 40 -0.89 3.73 21.28
N LYS A 41 -0.39 4.12 22.45
CA LYS A 41 -1.02 3.81 23.74
C LYS A 41 -2.43 4.42 23.86
N PHE A 42 -2.62 5.64 23.37
CA PHE A 42 -3.92 6.30 23.33
C PHE A 42 -4.91 5.57 22.41
N VAL A 43 -4.48 5.20 21.20
CA VAL A 43 -5.29 4.40 20.27
C VAL A 43 -5.63 3.04 20.87
N SER A 44 -4.66 2.35 21.49
CA SER A 44 -4.91 1.08 22.18
C SER A 44 -5.87 1.26 23.36
N LYS A 45 -5.82 2.38 24.07
CA LYS A 45 -6.75 2.69 25.15
C LYS A 45 -8.16 2.88 24.62
N ILE A 46 -8.33 3.64 23.54
CA ILE A 46 -9.62 3.82 22.87
C ILE A 46 -10.15 2.48 22.38
N GLN A 47 -9.33 1.66 21.72
CA GLN A 47 -9.74 0.32 21.30
C GLN A 47 -10.17 -0.53 22.50
N ASN A 48 -9.43 -0.52 23.61
CA ASN A 48 -9.78 -1.28 24.80
C ASN A 48 -11.07 -0.76 25.47
N ASP A 49 -11.24 0.55 25.56
CA ASP A 49 -12.44 1.19 26.14
C ASP A 49 -13.66 0.90 25.24
N ILE A 50 -13.51 0.95 23.91
CA ILE A 50 -14.52 0.54 22.92
C ILE A 50 -14.82 -0.96 23.03
N ASN A 51 -13.82 -1.83 23.16
CA ASN A 51 -14.04 -3.28 23.31
C ASN A 51 -14.72 -3.64 24.63
N ASN A 52 -14.52 -2.84 25.69
CA ASN A 52 -15.17 -3.06 26.98
C ASN A 52 -16.61 -2.53 27.03
N GLU A 53 -16.95 -1.51 26.23
CA GLU A 53 -18.32 -0.99 26.10
C GLU A 53 -19.12 -1.72 25.01
N ILE A 54 -18.45 -2.27 23.99
CA ILE A 54 -19.04 -3.07 22.91
C ILE A 54 -18.86 -4.55 23.24
N LYS A 55 -19.48 -4.94 24.35
CA LYS A 55 -20.00 -6.30 24.52
C LYS A 55 -21.28 -6.42 23.71
N SER A 56 -21.19 -6.35 22.38
CA SER A 56 -22.25 -6.81 21.49
C SER A 56 -21.67 -6.94 20.08
N GLU A 57 -21.18 -8.14 19.79
CA GLU A 57 -21.36 -8.92 18.54
C GLU A 57 -21.35 -8.30 17.12
N GLU A 58 -21.22 -6.99 16.88
CA GLU A 58 -21.56 -6.43 15.55
C GLU A 58 -20.45 -5.60 14.86
N LEU A 59 -19.43 -5.10 15.58
CA LEU A 59 -18.35 -4.32 14.95
C LEU A 59 -17.16 -5.15 14.45
N LYS A 60 -17.12 -6.45 14.76
CA LYS A 60 -16.04 -7.34 14.33
C LYS A 60 -16.27 -7.93 12.94
N GLU A 61 -17.49 -7.80 12.40
CA GLU A 61 -17.87 -8.37 11.11
C GLU A 61 -17.93 -7.33 9.97
N GLN A 62 -18.20 -6.06 10.26
CA GLN A 62 -18.51 -5.06 9.22
C GLN A 62 -17.34 -4.17 8.78
N LEU A 63 -16.15 -4.25 9.40
CA LEU A 63 -15.18 -3.15 9.26
C LEU A 63 -13.92 -3.34 8.43
N THR A 64 -13.40 -4.51 8.01
CA THR A 64 -12.11 -4.39 7.27
C THR A 64 -11.64 -5.46 6.28
N ILE A 65 -12.04 -6.74 6.30
CA ILE A 65 -11.27 -7.71 5.48
C ILE A 65 -12.07 -8.39 4.37
N LYS A 66 -13.37 -8.67 4.54
CA LYS A 66 -14.14 -9.39 3.50
C LYS A 66 -14.62 -8.50 2.36
N ASP A 67 -15.03 -7.27 2.64
CA ASP A 67 -15.56 -6.38 1.60
C ASP A 67 -14.45 -5.72 0.77
N GLU A 68 -13.32 -5.40 1.39
CA GLU A 68 -12.17 -4.82 0.68
C GLU A 68 -11.48 -5.85 -0.22
N GLU A 69 -11.32 -7.11 0.21
CA GLU A 69 -10.83 -8.18 -0.66
C GLU A 69 -11.77 -8.46 -1.83
N SER A 70 -13.10 -8.48 -1.61
CA SER A 70 -14.07 -8.73 -2.68
C SER A 70 -14.08 -7.61 -3.72
N LEU A 71 -14.05 -6.34 -3.27
CA LEU A 71 -14.03 -5.18 -4.15
C LEU A 71 -12.71 -5.06 -4.91
N LEU A 72 -11.58 -5.30 -4.23
CA LEU A 72 -10.26 -5.34 -4.86
C LEU A 72 -10.16 -6.49 -5.88
N SER A 73 -10.67 -7.67 -5.55
CA SER A 73 -10.65 -8.83 -6.45
C SER A 73 -11.50 -8.59 -7.70
N GLN A 74 -12.70 -8.03 -7.56
CA GLN A 74 -13.55 -7.68 -8.71
C GLN A 74 -12.90 -6.60 -9.59
N THR A 75 -12.31 -5.57 -8.98
CA THR A 75 -11.62 -4.50 -9.72
C THR A 75 -10.38 -5.02 -10.45
N VAL A 76 -9.63 -5.93 -9.83
CA VAL A 76 -8.45 -6.58 -10.43
C VAL A 76 -8.84 -7.52 -11.56
N GLU A 77 -9.94 -8.25 -11.43
CA GLU A 77 -10.45 -9.15 -12.48
C GLU A 77 -10.96 -8.37 -13.70
N GLU A 78 -11.71 -7.29 -13.49
CA GLU A 78 -12.21 -6.42 -14.55
C GLU A 78 -11.04 -5.70 -15.28
N ALA A 79 -10.04 -5.23 -14.53
CA ALA A 79 -8.82 -4.68 -15.11
C ALA A 79 -8.04 -5.72 -15.93
N LYS A 80 -7.95 -6.97 -15.46
CA LYS A 80 -7.31 -8.07 -16.21
C LYS A 80 -8.07 -8.36 -17.51
N SER A 81 -9.40 -8.44 -17.49
CA SER A 81 -10.18 -8.71 -18.70
C SER A 81 -10.05 -7.60 -19.74
N SER A 82 -10.08 -6.33 -19.31
CA SER A 82 -9.87 -5.21 -20.21
C SER A 82 -8.46 -5.19 -20.79
N ILE A 83 -7.44 -5.54 -20.00
CA ILE A 83 -6.05 -5.65 -20.49
C ILE A 83 -5.91 -6.81 -21.48
N ASP A 84 -6.56 -7.95 -21.25
CA ASP A 84 -6.51 -9.09 -22.17
C ASP A 84 -7.23 -8.80 -23.49
N GLU A 85 -8.34 -8.05 -23.47
CA GLU A 85 -9.01 -7.55 -24.67
C GLU A 85 -8.13 -6.58 -25.45
N ILE A 86 -7.54 -5.59 -24.77
CA ILE A 86 -6.60 -4.65 -25.37
C ILE A 86 -5.38 -5.40 -25.94
N LYS A 87 -4.86 -6.42 -25.24
CA LYS A 87 -3.75 -7.23 -25.71
C LYS A 87 -4.13 -8.07 -26.92
N LYS A 88 -5.35 -8.60 -26.97
CA LYS A 88 -5.87 -9.38 -28.10
C LYS A 88 -6.15 -8.51 -29.33
N GLU A 89 -6.62 -7.29 -29.10
CA GLU A 89 -6.84 -6.29 -30.15
C GLU A 89 -5.50 -5.72 -30.64
N ALA A 90 -4.59 -5.39 -29.74
CA ALA A 90 -3.22 -4.99 -30.07
C ALA A 90 -2.46 -6.12 -30.79
N ALA A 91 -2.63 -7.39 -30.41
CA ALA A 91 -2.05 -8.53 -31.12
C ALA A 91 -2.65 -8.72 -32.51
N LYS A 92 -3.95 -8.43 -32.71
CA LYS A 92 -4.57 -8.39 -34.04
C LYS A 92 -4.07 -7.22 -34.90
N ILE A 93 -3.73 -6.09 -34.27
CA ILE A 93 -3.17 -4.91 -34.95
C ILE A 93 -1.67 -5.06 -35.22
N SER A 94 -0.96 -5.90 -34.44
CA SER A 94 0.49 -6.11 -34.53
C SER A 94 0.92 -7.21 -35.50
N ASP A 95 -0.01 -7.82 -36.27
CA ASP A 95 0.31 -8.80 -37.32
C ASP A 95 0.21 -8.16 -38.73
N PRO A 96 1.33 -7.71 -39.34
CA PRO A 96 1.33 -6.94 -40.58
C PRO A 96 1.34 -7.85 -41.83
N SER A 97 0.52 -8.88 -41.90
CA SER A 97 0.52 -9.81 -43.06
C SER A 97 -0.84 -10.47 -43.35
N SER A 98 -1.86 -9.68 -43.72
CA SER A 98 -2.95 -10.14 -44.61
C SER A 98 -3.81 -8.99 -45.15
N VAL A 99 -3.19 -7.95 -45.72
CA VAL A 99 -3.88 -7.02 -46.64
C VAL A 99 -3.25 -7.14 -48.02
N ASN A 100 -3.64 -8.18 -48.74
CA ASN A 100 -3.58 -8.31 -50.19
C ASN A 100 -4.27 -9.63 -50.46
N ASN A 101 -5.52 -9.69 -50.92
CA ASN A 101 -5.84 -9.66 -52.35
C ASN A 101 -7.37 -9.69 -52.55
N ASN A 102 -7.89 -8.71 -53.30
CA ASN A 102 -9.16 -8.79 -54.04
C ASN A 102 -9.12 -7.76 -55.19
N SER A 103 -8.68 -8.21 -56.36
CA SER A 103 -8.95 -7.67 -57.69
C SER A 103 -9.18 -8.84 -58.63
#